data_AF-A0A444UHA8-F1
#
_entry.id   AF-A0A444UHA8-F1
#
_cell.length_a   1.000
_cell.length_b   1.000
_cell.length_c   1.000
_cell.angle_alpha   90.00
_cell.angle_beta   90.00
_cell.angle_gamma   90.00
#
_symmetry.space_group_name_H-M   'P 1'
#
loop_
_entity.id
_entity.type
_entity.pdbx_description
1 polymer ?
#
loop_
_entity_poly.entity_id
_entity_poly.type
_entity_poly.pdbx_seq_one_letter_code
_entity_poly.pdbx_strand_id
1 'polypeptide(L)'
;MEWAKELAFPAITICNNNPIRFYKLSKSDLYFAGHWLGLLLANRTARPIVLELLQDDRQKWFQKLSDFRLFLPPRNFESTTLEFVDRLGHQLEDMLLSCKYRGEMCGPQNFSSCTHIARMC
;
A
#
# COMPACT_ATOMS: atom_id res chain seq x y z
N MET A 1 48.43 -1.74 -7.34
CA MET A 1 46.96 -1.68 -7.30
C MET A 1 46.57 -0.93 -6.04
N GLU A 2 46.14 0.33 -6.18
CA GLU A 2 45.63 1.11 -5.05
C GLU A 2 44.14 0.82 -4.88
N TRP A 3 43.73 0.46 -3.67
CA TRP A 3 42.33 0.23 -3.31
C TRP A 3 41.83 1.45 -2.54
N ALA A 4 40.60 1.88 -2.84
CA ALA A 4 39.96 2.95 -2.08
C ALA A 4 39.72 2.49 -0.63
N LYS A 5 40.23 3.26 0.34
CA LYS A 5 40.10 2.96 1.77
C LYS A 5 38.68 3.21 2.30
N GLU A 6 37.92 4.08 1.63
CA GLU A 6 36.53 4.38 1.95
C GLU A 6 35.71 4.46 0.66
N LEU A 7 34.46 3.98 0.75
CA LEU A 7 33.48 4.03 -0.33
C LEU A 7 32.20 4.66 0.21
N ALA A 8 31.55 5.46 -0.64
CA ALA A 8 30.23 6.00 -0.35
C ALA A 8 29.23 4.85 -0.26
N PHE A 9 28.42 4.84 0.81
CA PHE A 9 27.34 3.86 0.94
C PHE A 9 26.20 4.24 -0.01
N PRO A 10 25.66 3.30 -0.81
CA PRO A 10 24.64 3.62 -1.79
C PRO A 10 23.30 3.95 -1.14
N ALA A 11 22.41 4.57 -1.90
CA ALA A 11 21.00 4.64 -1.53
C ALA A 11 20.37 3.25 -1.62
N ILE A 12 19.68 2.84 -0.57
CA ILE A 12 18.93 1.58 -0.53
C ILE A 12 17.44 1.91 -0.59
N THR A 13 16.76 1.45 -1.64
CA THR A 13 15.31 1.56 -1.79
C THR A 13 14.67 0.23 -1.49
N ILE A 14 13.72 0.20 -0.55
CA ILE A 14 13.00 -0.99 -0.13
C ILE A 14 11.51 -0.70 -0.27
N CYS A 15 10.77 -1.66 -0.81
CA CYS A 15 9.33 -1.55 -1.01
C CYS A 15 8.63 -2.83 -0.58
N ASN A 16 7.46 -2.69 0.02
CA ASN A 16 6.62 -3.85 0.29
C ASN A 16 5.92 -4.26 -1.01
N ASN A 17 6.07 -5.52 -1.42
CA ASN A 17 5.43 -6.04 -2.63
C ASN A 17 3.89 -6.03 -2.52
N ASN A 18 3.33 -5.97 -1.32
CA ASN A 18 1.92 -5.70 -1.14
C ASN A 18 1.68 -4.17 -1.22
N PRO A 19 1.03 -3.67 -2.29
CA PRO A 19 0.94 -2.23 -2.53
C PRO A 19 0.03 -1.51 -1.53
N ILE A 20 -0.85 -2.24 -0.82
CA ILE A 20 -1.83 -1.63 0.08
C ILE A 20 -2.02 -2.44 1.37
N ARG A 21 -2.30 -1.74 2.47
CA ARG A 21 -2.85 -2.31 3.69
C ARG A 21 -4.34 -2.60 3.47
N PHE A 22 -4.66 -3.84 3.12
CA PHE A 22 -6.01 -4.26 2.72
C PHE A 22 -7.12 -3.80 3.68
N TYR A 23 -6.94 -3.93 5.00
CA TYR A 23 -7.96 -3.53 5.98
C TYR A 23 -8.07 -2.01 6.21
N LYS A 24 -7.23 -1.20 5.56
CA LYS A 24 -7.33 0.27 5.56
C LYS A 24 -8.17 0.79 4.39
N LEU A 25 -8.62 -0.09 3.49
CA LEU A 25 -9.50 0.28 2.38
C LEU A 25 -10.80 0.87 2.91
N SER A 26 -11.11 2.08 2.45
CA SER A 26 -12.43 2.66 2.59
C SER A 26 -13.36 2.17 1.47
N LYS A 27 -14.66 2.45 1.63
CA LYS A 27 -15.65 2.13 0.60
C LYS A 27 -15.41 2.90 -0.70
N SER A 28 -14.98 4.15 -0.61
CA SER A 28 -14.58 4.96 -1.76
C SER A 28 -13.36 4.37 -2.45
N ASP A 29 -12.34 3.96 -1.71
CA ASP A 29 -11.14 3.31 -2.28
C ASP A 29 -11.51 2.07 -3.08
N LEU A 30 -12.32 1.20 -2.48
CA LEU A 30 -12.76 -0.01 -3.16
C LEU A 30 -13.64 0.31 -4.36
N TYR A 31 -14.49 1.34 -4.29
CA TYR A 31 -15.36 1.74 -5.39
C TYR A 31 -14.60 2.26 -6.62
N PHE A 32 -13.56 3.08 -6.41
CA PHE A 32 -12.80 3.72 -7.49
C PHE A 32 -11.59 2.89 -7.94
N ALA A 33 -10.83 2.31 -7.02
CA ALA A 33 -9.60 1.57 -7.32
C ALA A 33 -9.77 0.04 -7.28
N GLY A 34 -10.90 -0.48 -6.79
CA GLY A 34 -11.08 -1.92 -6.58
C GLY A 34 -10.91 -2.78 -7.83
N HIS A 35 -11.25 -2.27 -9.01
CA HIS A 35 -10.99 -2.99 -10.26
C HIS A 35 -9.49 -3.06 -10.59
N TRP A 36 -8.78 -1.93 -10.46
CA TRP A 36 -7.34 -1.83 -10.70
C TRP A 36 -6.53 -2.68 -9.71
N LEU A 37 -6.96 -2.72 -8.45
CA LEU A 37 -6.41 -3.58 -7.39
C LEU A 37 -6.70 -5.08 -7.60
N GLY A 38 -7.51 -5.45 -8.59
CA GLY A 38 -7.92 -6.83 -8.80
C GLY A 38 -8.90 -7.35 -7.73
N LEU A 39 -9.54 -6.48 -6.96
CA LEU A 39 -10.52 -6.86 -5.92
C LEU A 39 -11.95 -6.96 -6.48
N LEU A 40 -12.27 -6.15 -7.49
CA LEU A 40 -13.57 -6.08 -8.13
C LEU A 40 -13.50 -6.46 -9.62
N LEU A 41 -14.64 -6.94 -10.14
CA LEU A 41 -14.91 -7.00 -11.57
C LEU A 41 -15.18 -5.59 -12.13
N ALA A 42 -15.18 -5.46 -13.47
CA ALA A 42 -15.42 -4.16 -14.13
C ALA A 42 -16.80 -3.54 -13.80
N ASN A 43 -17.78 -4.38 -13.47
CA ASN A 43 -19.11 -3.97 -13.01
C ASN A 43 -19.19 -3.64 -11.50
N ARG A 44 -18.04 -3.57 -10.82
CA ARG A 44 -17.90 -3.28 -9.38
C ARG A 44 -18.44 -4.35 -8.43
N THR A 45 -18.68 -5.57 -8.89
CA THR A 45 -18.96 -6.69 -7.98
C THR A 45 -17.67 -7.28 -7.44
N ALA A 46 -17.68 -7.75 -6.20
CA ALA A 46 -16.55 -8.48 -5.60
C ALA A 46 -16.16 -9.68 -6.47
N ARG A 47 -14.86 -9.90 -6.68
CA ARG A 47 -14.38 -11.12 -7.34
C ARG A 47 -14.56 -12.32 -6.39
N PRO A 48 -15.15 -13.44 -6.84
CA PRO A 48 -15.36 -14.62 -5.99
C PRO A 48 -14.09 -15.12 -5.30
N ILE A 49 -12.97 -15.14 -6.02
CA ILE A 49 -11.67 -15.59 -5.49
C ILE A 49 -11.22 -14.77 -4.26
N VAL A 50 -11.57 -13.49 -4.17
CA VAL A 50 -11.23 -12.67 -3.00
C VAL A 50 -11.98 -13.15 -1.77
N LEU A 51 -13.25 -13.53 -1.92
CA LEU A 51 -14.05 -14.05 -0.82
C LEU A 51 -13.55 -15.43 -0.38
N GLU A 52 -13.20 -16.29 -1.33
CA GLU A 52 -12.67 -17.64 -1.06
C GLU A 52 -11.33 -17.62 -0.29
N LEU A 53 -10.50 -16.60 -0.52
CA LEU A 53 -9.21 -16.46 0.16
C LEU A 53 -9.29 -15.83 1.56
N LEU A 54 -10.43 -15.25 1.93
CA LEU A 54 -10.61 -14.58 3.21
C LEU A 54 -11.17 -15.56 4.27
N GLN A 55 -10.78 -15.35 5.53
CA GLN A 55 -11.41 -16.03 6.67
C GLN A 55 -12.82 -15.48 6.92
N ASP A 56 -13.69 -16.25 7.59
CA ASP A 56 -15.13 -15.95 7.73
C ASP A 56 -15.48 -14.55 8.25
N ASP A 57 -14.76 -14.08 9.27
CA ASP A 57 -14.94 -12.75 9.85
C ASP A 57 -14.57 -11.64 8.83
N ARG A 58 -13.51 -11.88 8.07
CA ARG A 58 -13.00 -10.98 7.03
C ARG A 58 -13.84 -10.99 5.77
N GLN A 59 -14.45 -12.13 5.44
CA GLN A 59 -15.42 -12.23 4.34
C GLN A 59 -16.61 -11.31 4.61
N LYS A 60 -17.20 -11.37 5.81
CA LYS A 60 -18.34 -10.51 6.18
C LYS A 60 -17.99 -9.02 6.09
N TRP A 61 -16.80 -8.64 6.58
CA TRP A 61 -16.30 -7.27 6.45
C TRP A 61 -16.19 -6.85 4.97
N PHE A 62 -15.55 -7.68 4.13
CA PHE A 62 -15.34 -7.35 2.73
C PHE A 62 -16.65 -7.31 1.94
N GLN A 63 -17.59 -8.22 2.21
CA GLN A 63 -18.93 -8.19 1.63
C GLN A 63 -19.64 -6.87 1.94
N LYS A 64 -19.61 -6.42 3.21
CA LYS A 64 -20.18 -5.12 3.60
C LYS A 64 -19.47 -3.93 2.93
N LEU A 65 -18.15 -4.00 2.80
CA LEU A 65 -17.36 -2.97 2.13
C LEU A 65 -17.71 -2.88 0.64
N SER A 66 -17.90 -4.02 -0.02
CA SER A 66 -18.23 -4.14 -1.44
C SER A 66 -19.72 -3.97 -1.81
N ASP A 67 -20.60 -3.77 -0.83
CA ASP A 67 -22.04 -3.56 -1.08
C ASP A 67 -22.34 -2.11 -1.50
N PHE A 68 -22.36 -1.84 -2.81
CA PHE A 68 -22.57 -0.48 -3.32
C PHE A 68 -24.03 -0.08 -3.56
N ARG A 69 -25.03 -0.88 -3.16
CA ARG A 69 -26.45 -0.63 -3.49
C ARG A 69 -26.97 0.74 -3.03
N LEU A 70 -26.51 1.21 -1.88
CA LEU A 70 -26.88 2.51 -1.28
C LEU A 70 -25.68 3.46 -1.18
N PHE A 71 -24.60 3.19 -1.91
CA PHE A 71 -23.40 4.01 -1.87
C PHE A 71 -23.52 5.18 -2.84
N LEU A 72 -23.41 6.40 -2.31
CA LEU A 72 -23.30 7.63 -3.09
C LEU A 72 -21.82 8.04 -3.15
N PRO A 73 -21.15 7.87 -4.30
CA PRO A 73 -19.75 8.26 -4.42
C PRO A 73 -19.60 9.79 -4.27
N PRO A 74 -18.55 10.26 -3.58
CA PRO A 74 -18.26 11.69 -3.51
C PRO A 74 -18.02 12.26 -4.91
N ARG A 75 -18.53 13.48 -5.16
CA ARG A 75 -18.38 14.17 -6.47
C ARG A 75 -16.92 14.44 -6.81
N ASN A 76 -16.12 14.76 -5.80
CA ASN A 76 -14.69 14.93 -5.90
C ASN A 76 -14.06 13.74 -5.21
N PHE A 77 -13.77 12.69 -5.98
CA PHE A 77 -12.77 11.74 -5.53
C PHE A 77 -11.44 12.37 -5.91
N GLU A 78 -10.67 12.81 -4.91
CA GLU A 78 -9.29 13.18 -5.14
C GLU A 78 -8.54 11.90 -5.55
N SER A 79 -8.58 11.65 -6.86
CA SER A 79 -7.88 10.59 -7.58
C SER A 79 -6.38 10.90 -7.69
N THR A 80 -5.83 11.67 -6.75
CA THR A 80 -4.39 11.80 -6.61
C THR A 80 -3.90 10.44 -6.14
N THR A 81 -3.35 9.66 -7.07
CA THR A 81 -2.64 8.40 -6.80
C THR A 81 -1.70 8.53 -5.60
N LEU A 82 -1.16 9.74 -5.36
CA LEU A 82 -0.37 10.06 -4.18
C LEU A 82 -1.11 9.90 -2.85
N GLU A 83 -2.29 10.50 -2.64
CA GLU A 83 -2.99 10.41 -1.34
C GLU A 83 -3.45 8.97 -1.08
N PHE A 84 -3.90 8.30 -2.15
CA PHE A 84 -4.24 6.88 -2.09
C PHE A 84 -3.04 6.03 -1.65
N VAL A 85 -1.87 6.21 -2.26
CA VAL A 85 -0.64 5.47 -1.93
C VAL A 85 -0.14 5.84 -0.54
N ASP A 86 -0.15 7.11 -0.16
CA ASP A 86 0.31 7.58 1.15
C ASP A 86 -0.52 6.98 2.30
N ARG A 87 -1.85 7.01 2.16
CA ARG A 87 -2.75 6.48 3.20
C ARG A 87 -2.78 4.96 3.24
N LEU A 88 -2.84 4.29 2.09
CA LEU A 88 -2.99 2.84 2.04
C LEU A 88 -1.66 2.09 2.04
N GLY A 89 -0.56 2.74 1.68
CA GLY A 89 0.78 2.17 1.70
C GLY A 89 1.21 1.73 3.10
N HIS A 90 2.19 0.84 3.15
CA HIS A 90 2.77 0.39 4.42
C HIS A 90 3.69 1.48 4.98
N GLN A 91 3.47 1.82 6.24
CA GLN A 91 4.30 2.80 6.94
C GLN A 91 5.59 2.12 7.38
N LEU A 92 6.73 2.75 7.15
CA LEU A 92 8.02 2.15 7.48
C LEU A 92 8.15 1.93 8.98
N GLU A 93 7.54 2.80 9.78
CA GLU A 93 7.43 2.72 11.24
C GLU A 93 6.81 1.40 11.69
N ASP A 94 5.85 0.86 10.92
CA ASP A 94 5.18 -0.41 11.22
C ASP A 94 5.99 -1.63 10.74
N MET A 95 6.91 -1.45 9.79
CA MET A 95 7.68 -2.54 9.16
C MET A 95 9.11 -2.67 9.70
N LEU A 96 9.75 -1.57 10.09
CA LEU A 96 11.15 -1.51 10.46
C LEU A 96 11.35 -1.93 11.92
N LEU A 97 11.58 -3.22 12.15
CA LEU A 97 11.80 -3.76 13.50
C LEU A 97 13.15 -3.35 14.12
N SER A 98 14.18 -3.21 13.29
CA SER A 98 15.52 -2.78 13.72
C SER A 98 16.28 -2.20 12.53
N CYS A 99 17.09 -1.18 12.79
CA CYS A 99 17.98 -0.58 11.81
C CYS A 99 19.31 -0.23 12.48
N LYS A 100 20.41 -0.64 11.83
CA LYS A 100 21.75 -0.32 12.29
C LYS A 100 22.65 -0.05 11.10
N TYR A 101 23.36 1.07 11.12
CA TYR A 101 24.35 1.41 10.10
C TYR A 101 25.70 1.67 10.76
N ARG A 102 26.73 0.90 10.39
CA ARG A 102 28.10 1.00 10.94
C ARG A 102 28.22 0.96 12.46
N GLY A 103 27.30 0.29 13.16
CA GLY A 103 27.33 0.28 14.63
C GLY A 103 26.30 1.20 15.27
N GLU A 104 25.82 2.21 14.55
CA GLU A 104 24.89 3.22 15.06
C GLU A 104 23.44 2.84 14.79
N MET A 105 22.56 3.15 15.74
CA MET A 105 21.12 2.94 15.60
C MET A 105 20.53 3.92 14.59
N CYS A 106 19.69 3.40 13.69
CA CYS A 106 18.87 4.21 12.79
C CYS A 106 17.38 3.88 12.99
N GLY A 107 16.51 4.69 12.40
CA GLY A 107 15.06 4.48 12.44
C GLY A 107 14.36 5.03 11.20
N PRO A 108 13.02 5.01 11.17
CA PRO A 108 12.23 5.45 10.02
C PRO A 108 12.55 6.88 9.56
N GLN A 109 12.90 7.77 10.48
CA GLN A 109 13.32 9.15 10.20
C GLN A 109 14.60 9.26 9.35
N ASN A 110 15.39 8.20 9.23
CA ASN A 110 16.58 8.14 8.39
C ASN A 110 16.28 7.66 6.96
N PHE A 111 15.02 7.40 6.64
CA PHE A 111 14.55 7.03 5.32
C PHE A 111 13.70 8.16 4.73
N SER A 112 13.61 8.21 3.40
CA SER A 112 12.77 9.18 2.69
C SER A 112 11.76 8.42 1.84
N SER A 113 10.53 8.92 1.77
CA SER A 113 9.53 8.38 0.86
C SER A 113 9.93 8.69 -0.58
N CYS A 114 9.70 7.73 -1.48
CA CYS A 114 9.93 7.90 -2.90
C CYS A 114 8.59 7.75 -3.60
N THR A 115 8.06 8.84 -4.16
CA THR A 115 6.72 8.87 -4.81
C THR A 115 6.83 8.88 -6.35
N HIS A 116 7.97 8.47 -6.91
CA HIS A 116 8.19 8.46 -8.35
C HIS A 116 7.41 7.33 -9.03
N ILE A 117 6.37 7.72 -9.78
CA ILE A 117 5.37 6.91 -10.52
C ILE A 117 5.94 5.75 -11.36
N ALA A 118 7.23 5.74 -11.72
CA ALA A 118 7.82 4.72 -12.57
C ALA A 118 8.09 3.37 -11.86
N ARG A 119 8.11 3.35 -10.53
CA ARG A 119 8.16 2.12 -9.73
C ARG A 119 7.24 2.35 -8.55
N MET A 120 6.09 1.69 -8.57
CA MET A 120 5.09 1.80 -7.50
C MET A 120 5.65 1.18 -6.23
N CYS A 121 6.39 2.02 -5.53
CA CYS A 121 6.54 2.13 -4.10
C CYS A 121 5.96 3.52 -3.76
#